data_AF-A0A7V9QF87-F1
#
_entry.id   AF-A0A7V9QF87-F1
#
_cell.length_a   1.000
_cell.length_b   1.000
_cell.length_c   1.000
_cell.angle_alpha   90.00
_cell.angle_beta   90.00
_cell.angle_gamma   90.00
#
_symmetry.space_group_name_H-M   'P 1'
#
loop_
_entity.id
_entity.type
_entity.pdbx_description
1 polymer ?
#
loop_
_entity_poly.entity_id
_entity_poly.type
_entity_poly.pdbx_seq_one_letter_code
_entity_poly.pdbx_strand_id
1 'polypeptide(L)'
;MSDDWYPAVSAHALAVLEYAGALDLVARNATSDLGAEAVRDLMPDVDDDRISTGLRPVAEMMSMISGDEGWGLPVIPDLREPLRRLRVEGSVW
;
A
#
# COMPACT_ATOMS: atom_id res chain seq x y z
N MET A 1 -14.53 27.59 -10.08
CA MET A 1 -13.06 27.73 -9.93
C MET A 1 -12.48 26.55 -10.66
N SER A 2 -11.80 26.78 -11.78
CA SER A 2 -11.45 25.73 -12.75
C SER A 2 -10.45 24.73 -12.17
N ASP A 3 -10.82 23.45 -12.21
CA ASP A 3 -10.14 22.26 -11.68
C ASP A 3 -9.00 21.76 -12.59
N ASP A 4 -8.40 22.66 -13.39
CA ASP A 4 -7.60 22.32 -14.57
C ASP A 4 -6.08 22.45 -14.35
N TRP A 5 -5.61 22.66 -13.11
CA TRP A 5 -4.19 22.96 -12.83
C TRP A 5 -3.41 21.85 -12.12
N TYR A 6 -4.01 20.69 -11.82
CA TYR A 6 -3.21 19.54 -11.41
C TYR A 6 -2.73 18.82 -12.68
N PRO A 7 -1.46 18.95 -13.08
CA PRO A 7 -0.96 18.17 -14.20
C PRO A 7 -1.16 16.69 -13.84
N ALA A 8 -1.95 15.98 -14.63
CA ALA A 8 -2.07 14.54 -14.53
C ALA A 8 -0.64 13.96 -14.48
N VAL A 9 -0.35 13.15 -13.46
CA VAL A 9 0.98 12.59 -13.26
C VAL A 9 1.33 11.73 -14.48
N SER A 10 2.27 12.21 -15.28
CA SER A 10 2.66 11.50 -16.50
C SER A 10 3.54 10.29 -16.17
N ALA A 11 3.37 9.20 -16.91
CA ALA A 11 4.22 8.00 -16.79
C ALA A 11 5.72 8.34 -16.96
N HIS A 12 6.03 9.32 -17.81
CA HIS A 12 7.40 9.79 -17.99
C HIS A 12 7.97 10.45 -16.73
N ALA A 13 7.19 11.31 -16.06
CA ALA A 13 7.62 11.92 -14.80
C ALA A 13 7.89 10.87 -13.72
N LEU A 14 7.03 9.86 -13.60
CA LEU A 14 7.25 8.74 -12.67
C LEU A 14 8.49 7.92 -12.99
N ALA A 15 8.78 7.72 -14.27
CA ALA A 15 10.00 7.03 -14.71
C ALA A 15 11.26 7.86 -14.37
N VAL A 16 11.25 9.17 -14.61
CA VAL A 16 12.36 10.08 -14.26
C VAL A 16 12.59 10.13 -12.76
N LEU A 17 11.53 10.05 -11.96
CA LEU A 17 11.60 9.99 -10.49
C LEU A 17 11.97 8.60 -9.95
N GLU A 18 12.15 7.61 -10.83
CA GLU A 18 12.38 6.22 -10.45
C GLU A 18 11.33 5.68 -9.47
N TYR A 19 10.08 6.12 -9.62
CA TYR A 19 9.01 5.89 -8.64
C TYR A 19 8.80 4.40 -8.33
N ALA A 20 8.79 3.55 -9.36
CA ALA A 20 8.69 2.10 -9.18
C ALA A 20 9.87 1.51 -8.37
N GLY A 21 11.08 2.06 -8.57
CA GLY A 21 12.27 1.67 -7.79
C GLY A 21 12.15 2.10 -6.32
N ALA A 22 11.62 3.29 -6.06
CA ALA A 22 11.34 3.76 -4.71
C ALA A 22 10.29 2.86 -4.01
N LEU A 23 9.21 2.49 -4.71
CA LEU A 23 8.21 1.56 -4.16
C LEU A 23 8.78 0.16 -3.90
N ASP A 24 9.68 -0.35 -4.74
CA ASP A 24 10.34 -1.64 -4.46
C ASP A 24 11.20 -1.59 -3.19
N LEU A 25 11.89 -0.48 -2.94
CA LEU A 25 12.64 -0.29 -1.70
C LEU A 25 11.72 -0.29 -0.47
N VAL A 26 10.57 0.37 -0.55
CA VAL A 26 9.59 0.40 0.54
C VAL A 26 8.98 -0.99 0.74
N ALA A 27 8.61 -1.69 -0.34
CA ALA A 27 7.97 -3.01 -0.32
C ALA A 27 8.80 -4.07 0.42
N ARG A 28 10.14 -3.94 0.45
CA ARG A 28 11.03 -4.83 1.22
C ARG A 28 10.83 -4.77 2.73
N ASN A 29 10.16 -3.73 3.24
CA ASN A 29 9.84 -3.60 4.66
C ASN A 29 8.46 -4.19 5.02
N ALA A 30 7.70 -4.66 4.03
CA ALA A 30 6.41 -5.29 4.30
C ALA A 30 6.59 -6.64 5.02
N THR A 31 5.68 -6.96 5.94
CA THR A 31 5.70 -8.23 6.68
C THR A 31 4.91 -9.36 6.02
N SER A 32 4.37 -9.10 4.82
CA SER A 32 3.75 -10.09 3.94
C SER A 32 4.05 -9.81 2.48
N ASP A 33 4.03 -10.86 1.66
CA ASP A 33 4.12 -10.74 0.20
C ASP A 33 2.95 -9.92 -0.38
N LEU A 34 1.74 -10.11 0.16
CA LEU A 34 0.56 -9.33 -0.23
C LEU A 34 0.72 -7.83 0.05
N GLY A 35 1.30 -7.48 1.21
CA GLY A 35 1.63 -6.09 1.52
C GLY A 35 2.71 -5.52 0.59
N ALA A 36 3.72 -6.33 0.27
CA ALA A 36 4.77 -5.92 -0.67
C ALA A 36 4.22 -5.70 -2.08
N GLU A 37 3.32 -6.56 -2.57
CA GLU A 37 2.60 -6.37 -3.84
C GLU A 37 1.76 -5.09 -3.80
N ALA A 38 0.96 -4.89 -2.75
CA ALA A 38 0.12 -3.70 -2.61
C ALA A 38 0.91 -2.39 -2.61
N VAL A 39 2.11 -2.36 -2.00
CA VAL A 39 3.00 -1.20 -2.04
C VAL A 39 3.53 -0.94 -3.45
N ARG A 40 3.88 -1.99 -4.20
CA ARG A 40 4.38 -1.84 -5.59
C ARG A 40 3.31 -1.34 -6.55
N ASP A 41 2.05 -1.61 -6.27
CA ASP A 41 0.90 -1.21 -7.09
C ASP A 41 0.37 0.21 -6.75
N LEU A 42 0.97 0.90 -5.77
CA LEU A 42 0.58 2.27 -5.44
C LEU A 42 0.85 3.23 -6.59
N MET A 43 -0.07 4.18 -6.76
CA MET A 43 0.07 5.31 -7.68
C MET A 43 -0.20 6.60 -6.92
N PRO A 44 0.44 7.73 -7.30
CA PRO A 44 0.12 9.01 -6.68
C PRO A 44 -1.35 9.36 -6.92
N ASP A 45 -1.98 9.89 -5.87
CA ASP A 45 -3.35 10.38 -5.89
C ASP A 45 -3.34 11.89 -5.61
N VAL A 46 -4.41 12.56 -6.00
CA VAL A 46 -4.66 14.00 -5.73
C VAL A 46 -5.96 14.22 -4.98
N ASP A 47 -6.76 13.17 -4.80
CA ASP A 47 -7.99 13.20 -4.01
C ASP A 47 -7.64 13.23 -2.51
N ASP A 48 -7.98 14.34 -1.86
CA ASP A 48 -7.67 14.61 -0.46
C ASP A 48 -8.33 13.60 0.50
N ASP A 49 -9.56 13.15 0.19
CA ASP A 49 -10.29 12.18 1.01
C ASP A 49 -9.64 10.79 0.91
N ARG A 50 -9.18 10.41 -0.29
CA ARG A 50 -8.43 9.15 -0.50
C ARG A 50 -7.08 9.17 0.19
N ILE A 51 -6.34 10.28 0.06
CA ILE A 51 -5.03 10.45 0.69
C ILE A 51 -5.16 10.41 2.21
N SER A 52 -6.07 11.19 2.78
CA SER A 52 -6.26 11.26 4.25
C SER A 52 -6.73 9.91 4.82
N THR A 53 -7.63 9.21 4.12
CA THR A 53 -8.09 7.86 4.50
C THR A 53 -6.95 6.85 4.52
N GLY A 54 -6.06 6.90 3.53
CA GLY A 54 -4.89 6.03 3.44
C GLY A 54 -3.79 6.36 4.46
N LEU A 55 -3.58 7.65 4.76
CA LEU A 55 -2.53 8.08 5.70
C LEU A 55 -2.89 7.87 7.17
N ARG A 56 -4.18 7.87 7.53
CA ARG A 56 -4.63 7.61 8.91
C ARG A 56 -4.05 6.33 9.52
N PRO A 57 -4.22 5.13 8.93
CA PRO A 57 -3.65 3.90 9.50
C PRO A 57 -2.11 3.92 9.53
N VAL A 58 -1.45 4.61 8.60
CA VAL A 58 0.01 4.78 8.62
C VAL A 58 0.43 5.61 9.84
N ALA A 59 -0.25 6.71 10.13
CA ALA A 59 0.02 7.55 11.29
C ALA A 59 -0.21 6.78 12.61
N GLU A 60 -1.29 6.01 12.69
CA GLU A 60 -1.59 5.14 13.84
C GLU A 60 -0.47 4.12 14.06
N MET A 61 -0.05 3.40 13.00
CA MET A 61 1.03 2.42 13.08
C MET A 61 2.37 3.06 13.46
N MET A 62 2.70 4.23 12.91
CA MET A 62 3.91 4.98 13.27
C MET A 62 3.92 5.39 14.75
N SER A 63 2.76 5.81 15.28
CA SER A 63 2.62 6.12 16.70
C SER A 63 2.82 4.88 17.58
N MET A 64 2.33 3.72 17.15
CA MET A 64 2.54 2.45 17.86
C MET A 64 4.01 2.02 17.85
N ILE A 65 4.66 2.03 16.68
CA ILE A 65 6.08 1.66 16.53
C ILE A 65 6.99 2.58 17.34
N SER A 66 6.69 3.89 17.35
CA SER A 66 7.52 4.88 18.05
C SER A 66 7.27 4.92 19.56
N GLY A 67 6.14 4.37 20.02
CA GLY A 67 5.65 4.52 21.39
C GLY A 67 5.91 3.34 22.33
N ASP A 68 6.21 2.14 21.81
CA ASP A 68 6.30 0.92 22.63
C ASP A 68 7.61 0.14 22.41
N GLU A 69 8.35 -0.08 23.51
CA GLU A 69 9.61 -0.85 23.52
C GLU A 69 9.31 -2.36 23.54
N GLY A 70 8.95 -2.93 22.38
CA GLY A 70 8.94 -4.39 22.23
C GLY A 70 7.90 -4.98 21.28
N TRP A 71 7.00 -4.18 20.71
CA TRP A 71 6.05 -4.70 19.72
C TRP A 71 6.74 -4.90 18.36
N GLY A 72 7.14 -6.14 18.09
CA GLY A 72 7.58 -6.56 16.75
C GLY A 72 6.37 -6.82 15.85
N LEU A 73 6.39 -6.31 14.62
CA LEU A 73 5.40 -6.67 13.61
C LEU A 73 5.54 -8.16 13.25
N PRO A 74 4.51 -9.00 13.47
CA PRO A 74 4.58 -10.40 13.10
C PRO A 74 4.59 -10.55 11.58
N VAL A 75 5.18 -11.64 11.11
CA VAL A 75 5.05 -12.05 9.70
C VAL A 75 3.58 -12.40 9.45
N ILE A 76 3.00 -11.79 8.42
CA ILE A 76 1.63 -12.06 7.99
C ILE A 76 1.71 -13.07 6.83
N PRO A 77 1.11 -14.27 6.96
CA PRO A 77 1.18 -15.29 5.92
C PRO A 77 0.34 -14.92 4.69
N ASP A 78 0.76 -15.39 3.50
CA ASP A 78 -0.07 -15.30 2.29
C ASP A 78 -1.24 -16.29 2.38
N LEU A 79 -2.47 -15.75 2.42
CA LEU A 79 -3.70 -16.52 2.54
C LEU A 79 -4.35 -16.88 1.19
N ARG A 80 -3.81 -16.43 0.05
CA ARG A 80 -4.41 -16.69 -1.28
C ARG A 80 -4.60 -18.18 -1.54
N GLU A 81 -3.57 -18.98 -1.28
CA GLU A 81 -3.62 -20.43 -1.49
C GLU A 81 -4.55 -21.16 -0.50
N PRO A 82 -4.47 -20.93 0.83
CA PRO A 82 -5.47 -21.44 1.77
C PRO A 82 -6.90 -21.07 1.40
N LEU A 83 -7.16 -19.81 1.03
CA LEU A 83 -8.49 -19.35 0.63
C LEU A 83 -8.96 -20.00 -0.68
N ARG A 84 -8.06 -20.19 -1.66
CA ARG A 84 -8.36 -20.92 -2.89
C ARG A 84 -8.80 -22.35 -2.62
N ARG A 85 -8.18 -23.03 -1.65
CA ARG A 85 -8.54 -24.40 -1.23
C ARG A 85 -9.87 -24.46 -0.48
N LEU A 86 -10.23 -23.42 0.24
CA LEU A 86 -11.52 -23.29 0.94
C LEU A 86 -12.65 -22.85 0.01
N ARG A 87 -12.36 -22.48 -1.24
CA ARG A 87 -13.37 -22.04 -2.20
C ARG A 87 -14.34 -23.18 -2.51
N VAL A 88 -15.57 -23.05 -2.02
CA VAL A 88 -16.68 -23.91 -2.41
C VAL A 88 -17.18 -23.40 -3.76
N GLU A 89 -17.25 -24.29 -4.75
CA GLU A 89 -17.77 -23.93 -6.07
C GLU A 89 -19.23 -23.45 -5.93
N GLY A 90 -19.50 -22.21 -6.34
CA GLY A 90 -20.80 -21.55 -6.16
C GLY A 90 -20.96 -20.68 -4.92
N SER A 91 -19.95 -20.58 -4.03
CA SER A 91 -19.95 -19.56 -2.97
C SER A 91 -19.44 -18.22 -3.51
N VAL A 92 -20.23 -17.15 -3.35
CA VAL A 92 -19.83 -15.78 -3.68
C VAL A 92 -19.30 -15.13 -2.40
N TRP A 93 -18.09 -14.57 -2.45
CA TRP A 93 -17.51 -13.71 -1.42
C TRP A 93 -17.49 -12.27 -1.92
#